data_AF-A0AAU8N160-F1
#
_entry.id   AF-A0AAU8N160-F1
#
_cell.length_a   1.000
_cell.length_b   1.000
_cell.length_c   1.000
_cell.angle_alpha   90.00
_cell.angle_beta   90.00
_cell.angle_gamma   90.00
#
_symmetry.space_group_name_H-M   'P 1'
#
loop_
_entity.id
_entity.type
_entity.pdbx_description
1 polymer ?
#
loop_
_entity_poly.entity_id
_entity_poly.type
_entity_poly.pdbx_seq_one_letter_code
_entity_poly.pdbx_strand_id
1 'polypeptide(L)'
;MGRIEFEGWGVELDDIDLLNRSPETSRLGLVFEQFPGVVCAAANGNVSAYYVILMEVRRRLLSGAFNVKVQLSNGEQKIIMLGNTFATEDGDDLTDLICP
;
A
#
# COMPACT_ATOMS: atom_id res chain seq x y z
N MET A 1 16.97 6.11 -5.58
CA MET A 1 15.84 6.09 -4.60
C MET A 1 14.68 5.39 -5.26
N GLY A 2 13.90 4.61 -4.51
CA GLY A 2 12.70 3.98 -5.06
C GLY A 2 11.44 4.82 -4.78
N ARG A 3 10.30 4.33 -5.26
CA ARG A 3 9.00 5.00 -5.17
C ARG A 3 7.91 3.97 -4.89
N ILE A 4 6.90 4.35 -4.14
CA ILE A 4 5.66 3.59 -3.96
C ILE A 4 4.47 4.50 -4.22
N GLU A 5 3.45 3.97 -4.88
CA GLU A 5 2.20 4.65 -5.19
C GLU A 5 1.04 3.72 -4.87
N PHE A 6 0.00 4.24 -4.22
CA PHE A 6 -1.26 3.57 -3.94
C PHE A 6 -2.38 4.30 -4.66
N GLU A 7 -3.26 3.54 -5.29
CA GLU A 7 -4.50 4.02 -5.88
C GLU A 7 -5.61 2.99 -5.61
N GLY A 8 -6.59 3.36 -4.79
CA GLY A 8 -7.70 2.51 -4.41
C GLY A 8 -9.03 3.12 -4.79
N TRP A 9 -9.92 2.31 -5.36
CA TRP A 9 -11.26 2.71 -5.79
C TRP A 9 -12.32 2.04 -4.92
N GLY A 10 -13.29 2.81 -4.42
CA GLY A 10 -14.29 2.28 -3.49
C GLY A 10 -13.69 1.70 -2.21
N VAL A 11 -12.52 2.19 -1.82
CA VAL A 11 -11.80 1.73 -0.62
C VAL A 11 -12.40 2.37 0.63
N GLU A 12 -12.60 1.52 1.64
CA GLU A 12 -12.98 1.92 2.98
C GLU A 12 -11.84 1.57 3.95
N LEU A 13 -11.35 2.58 4.66
CA LEU A 13 -10.34 2.43 5.71
C LEU A 13 -11.00 2.65 7.07
N ASP A 14 -10.54 1.93 8.10
CA ASP A 14 -11.03 2.10 9.46
C ASP A 14 -10.68 3.49 10.04
N ASP A 15 -9.44 3.93 9.84
CA ASP A 15 -8.89 5.21 10.30
C ASP A 15 -7.67 5.61 9.45
N ILE A 16 -7.87 6.56 8.55
CA ILE A 16 -6.83 7.08 7.66
C ILE A 16 -5.76 7.90 8.40
N ASP A 17 -6.14 8.60 9.47
CA ASP A 17 -5.20 9.39 10.28
C ASP A 17 -4.24 8.46 11.02
N LEU A 18 -4.76 7.35 11.54
CA LEU A 18 -3.96 6.35 12.21
C LEU A 18 -3.04 5.60 11.23
N LEU A 19 -3.52 5.31 10.00
CA LEU A 19 -2.67 4.78 8.93
C LEU A 19 -1.51 5.73 8.60
N ASN A 20 -1.79 7.03 8.46
CA ASN A 20 -0.78 8.07 8.18
C ASN A 20 0.23 8.26 9.32
N ARG A 21 -0.17 7.97 10.56
CA ARG A 21 0.70 8.05 11.75
C ARG A 21 1.40 6.73 12.09
N SER A 22 1.14 5.66 11.34
CA SER A 22 1.85 4.40 11.55
C SER A 22 3.36 4.62 11.32
N PRO A 23 4.25 3.98 12.12
CA PRO A 23 5.69 4.18 12.00
C PRO A 23 6.22 3.94 10.58
N GLU A 24 5.64 2.97 9.86
CA GLU A 24 6.03 2.52 8.54
C GLU A 24 5.71 3.57 7.46
N THR A 25 4.48 4.09 7.45
CA THR A 25 4.07 5.13 6.48
C THR A 25 4.80 6.44 6.78
N SER A 26 4.91 6.81 8.06
CA SER A 26 5.62 8.02 8.52
C SER A 26 7.11 7.98 8.16
N ARG A 27 7.79 6.84 8.32
CA ARG A 27 9.21 6.69 7.94
C ARG A 27 9.46 6.91 6.46
N LEU A 28 8.50 6.56 5.61
CA LEU A 28 8.60 6.76 4.17
C LEU A 28 8.10 8.14 3.73
N GLY A 29 7.41 8.89 4.61
CA GLY A 29 6.68 10.09 4.22
C GLY A 29 5.48 9.79 3.33
N LEU A 30 4.89 8.61 3.47
CA LEU A 30 3.70 8.18 2.73
C LEU A 30 2.45 8.72 3.42
N VAL A 31 1.69 9.54 2.69
CA VAL A 31 0.46 10.16 3.18
C VAL A 31 -0.70 9.72 2.28
N PHE A 32 -1.66 9.04 2.88
CA PHE A 32 -2.92 8.65 2.26
C PHE A 32 -3.91 9.80 2.34
N GLU A 33 -4.45 10.15 1.19
CA GLU A 33 -5.48 11.16 1.01
C GLU A 33 -6.76 10.50 0.49
N GLN A 34 -7.90 10.88 1.06
CA GLN A 34 -9.21 10.35 0.65
C GLN A 34 -9.99 11.42 -0.10
N PHE A 35 -10.39 11.06 -1.32
CA PHE A 35 -11.30 11.80 -2.19
C PHE A 35 -12.62 11.03 -2.31
N PRO A 36 -13.71 11.65 -2.80
CA PRO A 36 -14.96 10.95 -3.03
C PRO A 36 -14.76 9.69 -3.92
N GLY A 37 -14.84 8.51 -3.31
CA GLY A 37 -14.72 7.21 -3.98
C GLY A 37 -13.28 6.75 -4.30
N VAL A 38 -12.25 7.51 -3.92
CA VAL A 38 -10.84 7.18 -4.21
C VAL A 38 -9.95 7.45 -3.01
N VAL A 39 -8.99 6.57 -2.75
CA VAL A 39 -7.89 6.79 -1.80
C VAL A 39 -6.57 6.68 -2.56
N CYS A 40 -5.67 7.64 -2.40
CA CYS A 40 -4.36 7.59 -3.03
C CYS A 40 -3.24 8.04 -2.09
N ALA A 41 -2.03 7.55 -2.35
CA ALA A 41 -0.83 7.94 -1.64
C ALA A 41 0.39 7.77 -2.54
N ALA A 42 1.43 8.58 -2.37
CA ALA A 42 2.70 8.35 -3.04
C ALA A 42 3.87 8.83 -2.18
N ALA A 43 4.98 8.09 -2.22
CA ALA A 43 6.21 8.49 -1.54
C ALA A 43 7.45 8.03 -2.29
N ASN A 44 8.55 8.77 -2.11
CA ASN A 44 9.88 8.41 -2.59
C ASN A 44 10.77 8.07 -1.39
N GLY A 45 11.55 7.00 -1.47
CA GLY A 45 12.43 6.63 -0.38
C GLY A 45 13.03 5.23 -0.49
N ASN A 46 13.34 4.65 0.67
CA ASN A 46 13.75 3.26 0.75
C ASN A 46 12.50 2.36 0.81
N VAL A 47 12.08 1.89 -0.37
CA VAL A 47 10.91 1.03 -0.53
C VAL A 47 11.26 -0.47 -0.56
N SER A 48 12.50 -0.86 -0.22
CA SER A 48 12.93 -2.28 -0.23
C SER A 48 12.11 -3.17 0.72
N ALA A 49 11.46 -2.58 1.72
CA ALA A 49 10.57 -3.26 2.66
C ALA A 49 9.09 -2.90 2.48
N TYR A 50 8.65 -2.68 1.22
CA TYR A 50 7.25 -2.29 0.94
C TYR A 50 6.21 -3.28 1.45
N TYR A 51 6.55 -4.56 1.61
CA TYR A 51 5.67 -5.57 2.21
C TYR A 51 5.18 -5.17 3.62
N VAL A 52 6.01 -4.47 4.42
CA VAL A 52 5.58 -3.99 5.74
C VAL A 52 4.52 -2.90 5.61
N ILE A 53 4.65 -2.03 4.60
CA ILE A 53 3.66 -0.99 4.31
C ILE A 53 2.36 -1.64 3.83
N LEU A 54 2.44 -2.65 2.96
CA LEU A 54 1.26 -3.40 2.50
C LEU A 54 0.51 -4.04 3.67
N MET A 55 1.22 -4.67 4.63
CA MET A 55 0.61 -5.23 5.85
C MET A 55 -0.10 -4.16 6.67
N GLU A 56 0.51 -2.99 6.84
CA GLU A 56 -0.07 -1.92 7.64
C GLU A 56 -1.32 -1.31 6.98
N VAL A 57 -1.30 -1.13 5.65
CA VAL A 57 -2.47 -0.72 4.88
C VAL A 57 -3.57 -1.78 4.96
N ARG A 58 -3.23 -3.07 4.80
CA ARG A 58 -4.19 -4.18 4.90
C ARG A 58 -4.92 -4.22 6.22
N ARG A 59 -4.22 -3.99 7.34
CA ARG A 59 -4.84 -3.99 8.69
C ARG A 59 -5.94 -2.94 8.83
N ARG A 60 -5.89 -1.88 8.02
CA ARG A 60 -6.86 -0.78 8.02
C ARG A 60 -7.92 -0.91 6.95
N LEU A 61 -7.69 -1.76 5.96
CA LEU A 61 -8.57 -1.94 4.81
C LEU A 61 -9.81 -2.75 5.20
N LEU A 62 -10.95 -2.07 5.31
CA LEU A 62 -12.24 -2.71 5.60
C LEU A 62 -12.85 -3.32 4.32
N SER A 63 -12.83 -2.57 3.22
CA SER A 63 -13.39 -3.00 1.93
C SER A 63 -12.70 -2.33 0.75
N GLY A 64 -12.86 -2.90 -0.44
CA GLY A 64 -12.22 -2.45 -1.68
C GLY A 64 -10.82 -3.06 -1.87
N ALA A 65 -10.06 -2.47 -2.81
CA ALA A 65 -8.70 -2.89 -3.10
C ALA A 65 -7.85 -1.70 -3.57
N PHE A 66 -6.55 -1.80 -3.33
CA PHE A 66 -5.54 -0.89 -3.86
C PHE A 66 -4.79 -1.54 -5.02
N ASN A 67 -4.57 -0.75 -6.07
CA ASN A 67 -3.49 -0.98 -7.02
C ASN A 67 -2.27 -0.24 -6.50
N VAL A 68 -1.21 -0.98 -6.21
CA VAL A 68 0.04 -0.45 -5.68
C VAL A 68 1.14 -0.64 -6.70
N LYS A 69 1.89 0.43 -6.98
CA LYS A 69 3.07 0.38 -7.85
C LYS A 69 4.30 0.64 -7.02
N VAL A 70 5.26 -0.28 -7.05
CA VAL A 70 6.55 -0.12 -6.37
C VAL A 70 7.64 -0.08 -7.41
N GLN A 71 8.41 1.00 -7.44
CA GLN A 71 9.63 1.11 -8.24
C GLN A 71 10.83 1.04 -7.30
N LEU A 72 11.62 -0.02 -7.41
CA LEU A 72 12.82 -0.22 -6.61
C LEU A 72 13.98 0.66 -7.13
N SER A 73 15.01 0.83 -6.30
CA SER A 73 16.18 1.66 -6.66
C SER A 73 17.01 1.12 -7.82
N ASN A 74 16.89 -0.18 -8.12
CA ASN A 74 17.50 -0.84 -9.28
C ASN A 74 16.72 -0.61 -10.59
N GLY A 75 15.56 0.08 -10.53
CA GLY A 75 14.68 0.33 -11.68
C GLY A 75 13.60 -0.73 -11.89
N GLU A 76 13.62 -1.83 -11.14
CA GLU A 76 12.58 -2.86 -11.18
C GLU A 76 11.25 -2.29 -10.71
N GLN A 77 10.16 -2.71 -11.37
CA GLN A 77 8.80 -2.30 -11.03
C GLN A 77 7.98 -3.53 -10.66
N LYS A 78 7.21 -3.40 -9.59
CA LYS A 78 6.25 -4.38 -9.10
C LYS A 78 4.85 -3.79 -9.13
N ILE A 79 3.90 -4.55 -9.64
CA ILE A 79 2.48 -4.21 -9.59
C ILE A 79 1.83 -5.12 -8.57
N ILE A 80 1.33 -4.52 -7.49
CA ILE A 80 0.66 -5.25 -6.43
C ILE A 80 -0.82 -4.91 -6.43
N MET A 81 -1.66 -5.94 -6.29
CA MET A 81 -3.08 -5.76 -5.99
C MET A 81 -3.30 -6.15 -4.52
N LEU A 82 -3.77 -5.22 -3.71
CA LEU A 82 -3.96 -5.41 -2.27
C LEU A 82 -5.45 -5.29 -1.92
N GLY A 83 -6.07 -6.40 -1.56
CA GLY A 83 -7.40 -6.45 -0.96
C GLY A 83 -7.35 -6.74 0.54
N ASN A 84 -8.51 -6.77 1.20
CA ASN A 84 -8.59 -7.08 2.63
C ASN A 84 -8.16 -8.55 2.92
N THR A 85 -8.51 -9.47 2.02
CA THR A 85 -8.28 -10.91 2.20
C THR A 85 -7.31 -11.52 1.17
N PHE A 86 -6.72 -10.71 0.30
CA PHE A 86 -5.83 -11.20 -0.75
C PHE A 86 -4.74 -10.16 -1.06
N ALA A 87 -3.60 -10.64 -1.52
CA ALA A 87 -2.56 -9.81 -2.08
C ALA A 87 -1.87 -10.55 -3.23
N THR A 88 -1.62 -9.86 -4.35
CA THR A 88 -0.85 -10.42 -5.49
C THR A 88 0.22 -9.45 -5.96
N GLU A 89 1.35 -9.95 -6.45
CA GLU A 89 2.47 -9.17 -7.00
C GLU A 89 2.83 -9.75 -8.35
N ASP A 90 2.70 -8.94 -9.40
CA ASP A 90 2.93 -9.35 -10.79
C ASP A 90 2.13 -10.63 -11.19
N GLY A 91 1.05 -10.93 -10.46
CA GLY A 91 0.20 -12.11 -10.64
C GLY A 91 0.47 -13.26 -9.68
N ASP A 92 1.58 -13.24 -8.94
CA ASP A 92 1.91 -14.24 -7.93
C ASP A 92 1.18 -13.95 -6.62
N ASP A 93 0.66 -15.00 -5.97
CA ASP A 93 -0.03 -14.88 -4.69
C ASP A 93 0.97 -14.68 -3.54
N LEU A 94 0.75 -13.63 -2.75
CA LEU A 94 1.50 -13.31 -1.54
C LEU A 94 0.58 -13.05 -0.35
N THR A 95 -0.66 -13.55 -0.43
CA THR A 95 -1.68 -13.41 0.61
C THR A 95 -1.16 -13.92 1.95
N ASP A 96 -0.50 -15.07 2.02
CA ASP A 96 0.02 -15.61 3.28
C ASP A 96 1.10 -14.72 3.94
N LEU A 97 1.80 -13.91 3.14
CA LEU A 97 2.83 -12.99 3.63
C LEU A 97 2.22 -11.69 4.19
N ILE A 98 1.16 -11.18 3.56
CA ILE A 98 0.59 -9.86 3.85
C ILE A 98 -0.70 -9.93 4.67
N CYS A 99 -1.42 -11.05 4.58
CA CYS A 99 -2.69 -11.32 5.23
C CYS A 99 -2.62 -12.47 6.25
N PRO A 100 -1.64 -12.54 7.17
CA PRO A 100 -1.63 -13.55 8.23
C PRO A 100 -2.79 -13.34 9.22
#